data_AF-A0A1H0YIJ4-F1
#
_entry.id   AF-A0A1H0YIJ4-F1
#
_cell.length_a   1.000
_cell.length_b   1.000
_cell.length_c   1.000
_cell.angle_alpha   90.00
_cell.angle_beta   90.00
_cell.angle_gamma   90.00
#
_symmetry.space_group_name_H-M   'P 1'
#
loop_
_entity.id
_entity.type
_entity.pdbx_description
1 polymer ?
#
loop_
_entity_poly.entity_id
_entity_poly.type
_entity_poly.pdbx_seq_one_letter_code
_entity_poly.pdbx_strand_id
1 'polypeptide(L)'
;MSTATATTNIIVTHACGHAHARDLSDTAASLRSDKAKWWATQECKPCNAETFAARQRAKPVSAEVKAARAARLQMALDDAQRMNLPPLQGSEKQIPYGTELRYDAMRLLYEELVQSERMTEDEYDEKVTTLARRINRAKFWIEHKESSIDDFLLDLADPGDQNIGTENPY
;
A
#
# COMPACT_ATOMS: atom_id res chain seq x y z
N MET A 1 10.55 25.34 32.47
CA MET A 1 10.97 24.77 31.17
C MET A 1 9.78 24.84 30.24
N SER A 2 9.76 25.80 29.32
CA SER A 2 8.64 25.96 28.38
C SER A 2 8.68 24.83 27.35
N THR A 3 7.68 23.95 27.39
CA THR A 3 7.45 22.96 26.33
C THR A 3 7.08 23.72 25.06
N ALA A 4 8.01 23.80 24.11
CA ALA A 4 7.74 24.31 22.78
C ALA A 4 6.66 23.42 22.14
N THR A 5 5.47 23.98 21.95
CA THR A 5 4.39 23.35 21.17
C THR A 5 4.94 23.14 19.76
N ALA A 6 5.33 21.90 19.45
CA ALA A 6 5.89 21.57 18.14
C ALA A 6 4.84 21.86 17.09
N THR A 7 5.03 22.94 16.34
CA THR A 7 4.08 23.44 15.35
C THR A 7 3.78 22.33 14.34
N THR A 8 2.55 21.84 14.33
CA THR A 8 2.10 20.80 13.40
C THR A 8 1.78 21.38 12.02
N ASN A 9 1.37 22.65 11.99
CA ASN A 9 1.13 23.40 10.76
C ASN A 9 2.39 24.17 10.33
N ILE A 10 3.08 23.66 9.33
CA ILE A 10 4.26 24.32 8.76
C ILE A 10 3.91 24.95 7.41
N ILE A 11 4.57 26.07 7.10
CA ILE A 11 4.56 26.62 5.74
C ILE A 11 5.77 26.05 5.00
N VAL A 12 5.52 25.29 3.94
CA VAL A 12 6.56 24.75 3.07
C VAL A 12 6.64 25.62 1.83
N THR A 13 7.81 26.21 1.57
CA THR A 13 8.12 26.89 0.32
C THR A 13 8.90 25.95 -0.60
N HIS A 14 8.36 25.71 -1.79
CA HIS A 14 8.96 24.85 -2.80
C HIS A 14 9.96 25.63 -3.67
N ALA A 15 10.82 24.93 -4.41
CA ALA A 15 11.81 25.54 -5.31
C ALA A 15 11.20 26.44 -6.41
N CYS A 16 9.95 26.20 -6.80
CA CYS A 16 9.20 27.05 -7.74
C CYS A 16 8.65 28.35 -7.13
N GLY A 17 8.86 28.59 -5.83
CA GLY A 17 8.40 29.78 -5.11
C GLY A 17 7.00 29.68 -4.50
N HIS A 18 6.22 28.64 -4.82
CA HIS A 18 4.92 28.41 -4.18
C HIS A 18 5.07 27.98 -2.73
N ALA A 19 4.22 28.52 -1.85
CA ALA A 19 4.14 28.17 -0.45
C ALA A 19 2.80 27.54 -0.09
N HIS A 20 2.81 26.49 0.73
CA HIS A 20 1.61 25.81 1.20
C HIS A 20 1.69 25.49 2.69
N ALA A 21 0.57 25.69 3.40
CA ALA A 21 0.42 25.17 4.75
C ALA A 21 0.25 23.64 4.70
N ARG A 22 1.02 22.92 5.52
CA ARG A 22 0.95 21.48 5.69
C ARG A 22 0.75 21.15 7.15
N ASP A 23 -0.29 20.37 7.42
CA ASP A 23 -0.47 19.73 8.70
C ASP A 23 0.33 18.43 8.74
N LEU A 24 1.18 18.30 9.76
CA LEU A 24 1.98 17.12 10.05
C LEU A 24 1.52 16.44 11.35
N SER A 25 0.26 16.63 11.75
CA SER A 25 -0.35 15.95 12.90
C SER A 25 -0.35 14.43 12.76
N ASP A 26 -0.44 13.92 11.52
CA ASP A 26 -0.35 12.50 11.14
C ASP A 26 1.08 11.94 11.14
N THR A 27 2.07 12.82 11.29
CA THR A 27 3.50 12.49 11.25
C THR A 27 4.07 12.52 12.66
N ALA A 28 4.81 11.48 13.04
CA ALA A 28 5.46 11.38 14.34
C ALA A 28 6.34 12.62 14.63
N ALA A 29 6.30 13.14 15.86
CA ALA A 29 6.91 14.42 16.23
C ALA A 29 8.41 14.52 15.89
N SER A 30 9.17 13.43 16.10
CA SER A 30 10.59 13.34 15.76
C SER A 30 10.87 13.44 14.26
N LEU A 31 9.93 12.98 13.43
CA LEU A 31 10.04 12.99 11.97
C LEU A 31 9.53 14.28 11.35
N ARG A 32 8.83 15.16 12.09
CA ARG A 32 8.19 16.36 11.51
C ARG A 32 9.20 17.32 10.88
N SER A 33 10.35 17.56 11.50
CA SER A 33 11.38 18.46 10.95
C SER A 33 11.96 17.92 9.64
N ASP A 34 12.24 16.61 9.59
CA ASP A 34 12.81 16.00 8.39
C ASP A 34 11.75 15.81 7.30
N LYS A 35 10.52 15.48 7.65
CA LYS A 35 9.37 15.48 6.74
C LYS A 35 9.11 16.87 6.17
N ALA A 36 9.25 17.93 6.97
CA ALA A 36 9.15 19.32 6.53
C ALA A 36 10.20 19.66 5.47
N LYS A 37 11.48 19.30 5.73
CA LYS A 37 12.58 19.49 4.78
C LYS A 37 12.34 18.69 3.49
N TRP A 38 11.91 17.44 3.62
CA TRP A 38 11.59 16.59 2.47
C TRP A 38 10.47 17.18 1.62
N TRP A 39 9.43 17.76 2.25
CA TRP A 39 8.36 18.44 1.51
C TRP A 39 8.85 19.64 0.70
N ALA A 40 9.85 20.38 1.19
CA ALA A 40 10.45 21.50 0.46
C ALA A 40 11.23 21.05 -0.78
N THR A 41 11.73 19.81 -0.80
CA THR A 41 12.40 19.24 -1.99
C THR A 41 11.42 18.65 -2.99
N GLN A 42 10.15 18.42 -2.62
CA GLN A 42 9.14 17.92 -3.54
C GLN A 42 8.64 19.02 -4.48
N GLU A 43 8.16 18.64 -5.66
CA GLU A 43 7.39 19.57 -6.50
C GLU A 43 6.11 20.00 -5.77
N CYS A 44 5.76 21.30 -5.86
CA CYS A 44 4.48 21.77 -5.33
C CYS A 44 3.32 21.14 -6.10
N LYS A 45 2.14 21.07 -5.48
CA LYS A 45 0.96 20.42 -6.08
C LYS A 45 0.55 21.03 -7.43
N PRO A 46 0.53 22.37 -7.62
CA PRO A 46 0.27 22.98 -8.93
C PRO A 46 1.27 22.58 -10.02
N CYS A 47 2.58 22.74 -9.77
CA CYS A 47 3.61 22.39 -10.75
C CYS A 47 3.61 20.89 -11.05
N ASN A 48 3.38 20.05 -10.04
CA ASN A 48 3.26 18.61 -10.23
C ASN A 48 2.05 18.24 -11.09
N ALA A 49 0.92 18.94 -10.95
CA ALA A 49 -0.24 18.73 -11.80
C ALA A 49 0.04 19.09 -13.26
N GLU A 50 0.76 20.19 -13.50
CA GLU A 50 1.17 20.62 -14.85
C GLU A 50 2.16 19.64 -15.49
N THR A 51 3.22 19.23 -14.76
CA THR A 51 4.19 18.25 -15.24
C THR A 51 3.54 16.89 -15.46
N PHE A 52 2.65 16.47 -14.57
CA PHE A 52 1.87 15.23 -14.72
C PHE A 52 0.94 15.28 -15.94
N ALA A 53 0.22 16.38 -16.16
CA ALA A 53 -0.62 16.56 -17.33
C ALA A 53 0.20 16.58 -18.64
N ALA A 54 1.37 17.22 -18.63
CA ALA A 54 2.30 17.20 -19.76
C ALA A 54 2.84 15.79 -20.04
N ARG A 55 3.23 15.04 -19.00
CA ARG A 55 3.71 13.64 -19.11
C ARG A 55 2.62 12.71 -19.65
N GLN A 56 1.39 12.84 -19.18
CA GLN A 56 0.25 12.06 -19.68
C GLN A 56 -0.04 12.34 -21.16
N ARG A 57 0.10 13.60 -21.61
CA ARG A 57 -0.05 13.96 -23.03
C ARG A 57 1.11 13.45 -23.90
N ALA A 58 2.33 13.43 -23.35
CA ALA A 58 3.53 13.07 -24.10
C ALA A 58 3.69 11.56 -24.34
N LYS A 59 3.11 10.71 -23.49
CA LYS A 59 3.14 9.24 -23.64
C LYS A 59 1.79 8.64 -23.25
N PRO A 60 0.82 8.59 -24.17
CA PRO A 60 -0.39 7.80 -23.94
C PRO A 60 0.01 6.33 -23.74
N VAL A 61 -0.53 5.71 -22.70
CA VAL A 61 -0.39 4.27 -22.49
C VAL A 61 -1.07 3.56 -23.66
N SER A 62 -0.33 2.70 -24.38
CA SER A 62 -0.85 1.99 -25.55
C SER A 62 -2.05 1.11 -25.17
N ALA A 63 -2.92 0.82 -26.15
CA ALA A 63 -4.05 -0.07 -25.96
C ALA A 63 -3.59 -1.47 -25.49
N GLU A 64 -2.45 -1.94 -26.00
CA GLU A 64 -1.82 -3.21 -25.60
C GLU A 64 -1.44 -3.22 -24.11
N VAL A 65 -0.81 -2.15 -23.61
CA VAL A 65 -0.45 -2.07 -22.18
C VAL A 65 -1.70 -2.00 -21.30
N LYS A 66 -2.77 -1.32 -21.75
CA LYS A 66 -4.04 -1.29 -21.02
C LYS A 66 -4.69 -2.68 -20.99
N ALA A 67 -4.72 -3.38 -22.12
CA ALA A 67 -5.26 -4.73 -22.22
C ALA A 67 -4.46 -5.72 -21.35
N ALA A 68 -3.13 -5.64 -21.36
CA ALA A 68 -2.27 -6.46 -20.52
C ALA A 68 -2.53 -6.23 -19.02
N ARG A 69 -2.69 -4.97 -18.59
CA ARG A 69 -3.06 -4.65 -17.19
C ARG A 69 -4.44 -5.17 -16.83
N ALA A 70 -5.43 -5.01 -17.70
CA ALA A 70 -6.78 -5.53 -17.46
C ALA A 70 -6.79 -7.06 -17.36
N ALA A 71 -6.05 -7.75 -18.23
CA ALA A 71 -5.91 -9.21 -18.17
C ALA A 71 -5.22 -9.67 -16.87
N ARG A 72 -4.15 -8.98 -16.45
CA ARG A 72 -3.48 -9.26 -15.17
C ARG A 72 -4.40 -9.08 -13.97
N LEU A 73 -5.14 -7.98 -13.93
CA LEU A 73 -6.13 -7.74 -12.87
C LEU A 73 -7.21 -8.83 -12.86
N GLN A 74 -7.67 -9.28 -14.03
CA GLN A 74 -8.65 -10.36 -14.12
C GLN A 74 -8.09 -11.66 -13.53
N MET A 75 -6.85 -12.03 -13.86
CA MET A 75 -6.19 -13.21 -13.25
C MET A 75 -6.13 -13.10 -11.72
N ALA A 76 -5.79 -11.92 -11.19
CA ALA A 76 -5.75 -11.68 -9.76
C ALA A 76 -7.13 -11.77 -9.09
N LEU A 77 -8.19 -11.34 -9.78
CA LEU A 77 -9.57 -11.46 -9.31
C LEU A 77 -10.06 -12.91 -9.33
N ASP A 78 -9.78 -13.66 -10.40
CA ASP A 78 -10.15 -15.07 -10.53
C ASP A 78 -9.46 -15.91 -9.45
N ASP A 79 -8.19 -15.61 -9.17
CA ASP A 79 -7.42 -16.27 -8.12
C ASP A 79 -7.96 -15.93 -6.72
N ALA A 80 -8.29 -14.66 -6.47
CA ALA A 80 -8.93 -14.24 -5.23
C ALA A 80 -10.26 -14.97 -5.01
N GLN A 81 -11.06 -15.15 -6.07
CA GLN A 81 -12.30 -15.94 -6.00
C GLN A 81 -12.02 -17.41 -5.68
N ARG A 82 -11.06 -18.04 -6.36
CA ARG A 82 -10.65 -19.43 -6.11
C ARG A 82 -10.22 -19.67 -4.67
N MET A 83 -9.51 -18.70 -4.07
CA MET A 83 -9.01 -18.77 -2.69
C MET A 83 -10.02 -18.25 -1.64
N ASN A 84 -11.21 -17.82 -2.06
CA ASN A 84 -12.22 -17.16 -1.21
C ASN A 84 -11.69 -15.92 -0.47
N LEU A 85 -10.80 -15.15 -1.11
CA LEU A 85 -10.29 -13.89 -0.57
C LEU A 85 -11.34 -12.78 -0.80
N PRO A 86 -11.75 -12.02 0.24
CA PRO A 86 -12.75 -10.98 0.06
C PRO A 86 -12.24 -9.85 -0.86
N PRO A 87 -13.14 -9.12 -1.54
CA PRO A 87 -12.78 -7.94 -2.31
C PRO A 87 -12.07 -6.90 -1.43
N LEU A 88 -11.06 -6.24 -2.00
CA LEU A 88 -10.31 -5.23 -1.25
C LEU A 88 -11.08 -3.91 -1.13
N GLN A 89 -10.89 -3.22 -0.02
CA GLN A 89 -11.40 -1.88 0.29
C GLN A 89 -10.28 -0.84 0.19
N GLY A 90 -10.61 0.34 -0.31
CA GLY A 90 -9.67 1.45 -0.49
C GLY A 90 -10.17 2.44 -1.54
N SER A 91 -9.30 3.33 -2.00
CA SER A 91 -9.62 4.19 -3.14
C SER A 91 -9.70 3.40 -4.46
N GLU A 92 -10.38 3.95 -5.46
CA GLU A 92 -10.48 3.38 -6.82
C GLU A 92 -9.13 3.04 -7.44
N LYS A 93 -8.06 3.75 -7.08
CA LYS A 93 -6.70 3.46 -7.54
C LYS A 93 -6.01 2.37 -6.72
N GLN A 94 -6.30 2.29 -5.42
CA GLN A 94 -5.67 1.32 -4.52
C GLN A 94 -6.24 -0.08 -4.70
N ILE A 95 -7.55 -0.23 -4.90
CA ILE A 95 -8.20 -1.54 -5.02
C ILE A 95 -7.59 -2.42 -6.11
N PRO A 96 -7.46 -1.98 -7.38
CA PRO A 96 -6.88 -2.81 -8.43
C PRO A 96 -5.40 -3.10 -8.17
N TYR A 97 -4.63 -2.10 -7.74
CA TYR A 97 -3.21 -2.28 -7.46
C TYR A 97 -2.95 -3.23 -6.27
N GLY A 98 -3.70 -3.06 -5.19
CA GLY A 98 -3.65 -3.95 -4.03
C GLY A 98 -4.10 -5.37 -4.37
N THR A 99 -5.06 -5.54 -5.29
CA THR A 99 -5.50 -6.87 -5.75
C THR A 99 -4.39 -7.58 -6.51
N GLU A 100 -3.70 -6.87 -7.41
CA GLU A 100 -2.53 -7.41 -8.12
C GLU A 100 -1.39 -7.75 -7.15
N LEU A 101 -1.09 -6.88 -6.17
CA LEU A 101 -0.05 -7.14 -5.18
C LEU A 101 -0.39 -8.31 -4.26
N ARG A 102 -1.66 -8.45 -3.84
CA ARG A 102 -2.11 -9.61 -3.08
C ARG A 102 -1.91 -10.89 -3.87
N TYR A 103 -2.26 -10.88 -5.15
CA TYR A 103 -2.03 -12.03 -6.02
C TYR A 103 -0.55 -12.42 -6.10
N ASP A 104 0.34 -11.44 -6.32
CA ASP A 104 1.79 -11.68 -6.37
C ASP A 104 2.33 -12.20 -5.02
N ALA A 105 1.89 -11.62 -3.90
CA ALA A 105 2.29 -12.04 -2.56
C ALA A 105 1.84 -13.48 -2.27
N MET A 106 0.58 -13.83 -2.55
CA MET A 106 0.07 -15.19 -2.32
C MET A 106 0.80 -16.24 -3.18
N ARG A 107 1.16 -15.89 -4.42
CA ARG A 107 1.99 -16.78 -5.26
C ARG A 107 3.39 -16.96 -4.68
N LEU A 108 4.06 -15.86 -4.35
CA LEU A 108 5.42 -15.88 -3.82
C LEU A 108 5.49 -16.66 -2.51
N LEU A 109 4.53 -16.45 -1.60
CA LEU A 109 4.44 -17.19 -0.34
C LEU A 109 4.25 -18.68 -0.58
N TYR A 110 3.41 -19.07 -1.54
CA TYR A 110 3.22 -20.49 -1.87
C TYR A 110 4.48 -21.13 -2.44
N GLU A 111 5.16 -20.44 -3.37
CA GLU A 111 6.44 -20.88 -3.94
C GLU A 111 7.53 -21.00 -2.84
N GLU A 112 7.67 -19.98 -2.01
CA GLU A 112 8.73 -19.90 -1.00
C GLU A 112 8.45 -20.71 0.27
N LEU A 113 7.20 -21.08 0.57
CA LEU A 113 6.86 -21.82 1.78
C LEU A 113 6.47 -23.26 1.50
N VAL A 114 5.61 -23.50 0.50
CA VAL A 114 5.10 -24.85 0.21
C VAL A 114 6.01 -25.57 -0.76
N GLN A 115 6.34 -24.95 -1.90
CA GLN A 115 7.18 -25.63 -2.92
C GLN A 115 8.63 -25.83 -2.45
N SER A 116 9.11 -24.98 -1.54
CA SER A 116 10.42 -25.13 -0.89
C SER A 116 10.40 -26.07 0.33
N GLU A 117 9.25 -26.69 0.63
CA GLU A 117 9.04 -27.62 1.75
C GLU A 117 9.25 -27.01 3.16
N ARG A 118 9.17 -25.67 3.29
CA ARG A 118 9.20 -24.98 4.61
C ARG A 118 7.89 -25.09 5.40
N MET A 119 6.77 -25.30 4.71
CA MET A 119 5.44 -25.52 5.26
C MET A 119 4.71 -26.60 4.47
N THR A 120 3.86 -27.35 5.16
CA THR A 120 2.87 -28.20 4.48
C THR A 120 1.73 -27.36 3.90
N GLU A 121 0.94 -27.94 3.00
CA GLU A 121 -0.28 -27.33 2.46
C GLU A 121 -1.27 -26.95 3.57
N ASP A 122 -1.44 -27.83 4.57
CA ASP A 122 -2.36 -27.60 5.70
C ASP A 122 -1.87 -26.41 6.55
N GLU A 123 -0.57 -26.34 6.83
CA GLU A 123 0.02 -25.19 7.54
C GLU A 123 -0.09 -23.90 6.74
N TYR A 124 0.03 -23.96 5.42
CA TYR A 124 -0.14 -22.80 4.55
C TYR A 124 -1.59 -22.29 4.55
N ASP A 125 -2.59 -23.18 4.53
CA ASP A 125 -3.98 -22.76 4.64
C ASP A 125 -4.27 -22.10 6.00
N GLU A 126 -3.75 -22.66 7.10
CA GLU A 126 -3.94 -22.12 8.45
C GLU A 126 -3.20 -20.79 8.67
N LYS A 127 -1.89 -20.75 8.36
CA LYS A 127 -0.99 -19.64 8.72
C LYS A 127 -0.92 -18.54 7.66
N VAL A 128 -1.36 -18.80 6.42
CA VAL A 128 -1.29 -17.81 5.34
C VAL A 128 -2.67 -17.53 4.78
N THR A 129 -3.32 -18.53 4.18
CA THR A 129 -4.56 -18.30 3.42
C THR A 129 -5.70 -17.82 4.33
N THR A 130 -5.90 -18.49 5.46
CA THR A 130 -6.93 -18.12 6.44
C THR A 130 -6.69 -16.72 7.02
N LEU A 131 -5.43 -16.35 7.28
CA LEU A 131 -5.11 -15.02 7.80
C LEU A 131 -5.30 -13.93 6.75
N ALA A 132 -4.86 -14.18 5.51
CA ALA A 132 -5.04 -13.29 4.37
C ALA A 132 -6.53 -13.00 4.08
N ARG A 133 -7.44 -13.96 4.30
CA ARG A 133 -8.89 -13.76 4.17
C ARG A 133 -9.44 -12.69 5.13
N ARG A 134 -8.77 -12.41 6.25
CA ARG A 134 -9.19 -11.38 7.23
C ARG A 134 -8.77 -9.96 6.83
N ILE A 135 -7.85 -9.84 5.87
CA ILE A 135 -7.23 -8.58 5.50
C ILE A 135 -7.74 -8.13 4.14
N ASN A 136 -8.77 -7.28 4.16
CA ASN A 136 -9.35 -6.73 2.94
C ASN A 136 -8.91 -5.28 2.65
N ARG A 137 -8.06 -4.64 3.44
CA ARG A 137 -7.59 -3.29 3.12
C ARG A 137 -6.51 -3.33 2.05
N ALA A 138 -6.76 -2.68 0.91
CA ALA A 138 -5.78 -2.59 -0.18
C ALA A 138 -4.45 -1.95 0.27
N LYS A 139 -4.52 -1.03 1.26
CA LYS A 139 -3.36 -0.36 1.83
C LYS A 139 -2.35 -1.36 2.43
N PHE A 140 -2.81 -2.40 3.14
CA PHE A 140 -1.94 -3.43 3.71
C PHE A 140 -1.06 -4.05 2.62
N TRP A 141 -1.67 -4.59 1.57
CA TRP A 141 -0.95 -5.24 0.47
C TRP A 141 0.03 -4.30 -0.25
N ILE A 142 -0.29 -3.00 -0.32
CA ILE A 142 0.58 -1.97 -0.90
C ILE A 142 1.81 -1.68 -0.02
N GLU A 143 1.62 -1.61 1.30
CA GLU A 143 2.71 -1.33 2.25
C GLU A 143 3.71 -2.49 2.35
N HIS A 144 3.26 -3.73 2.11
CA HIS A 144 4.06 -4.93 2.29
C HIS A 144 4.63 -5.52 0.99
N LYS A 145 4.53 -4.79 -0.13
CA LYS A 145 5.04 -5.24 -1.45
C LYS A 145 6.56 -5.50 -1.49
N GLU A 146 7.29 -4.97 -0.52
CA GLU A 146 8.75 -5.07 -0.38
C GLU A 146 9.16 -5.79 0.92
N SER A 147 8.20 -6.34 1.67
CA SER A 147 8.49 -7.09 2.90
C SER A 147 9.19 -8.41 2.59
N SER A 148 10.04 -8.86 3.52
CA SER A 148 10.57 -10.22 3.47
C SER A 148 9.45 -11.24 3.74
N ILE A 149 9.65 -12.50 3.36
CA ILE A 149 8.67 -13.58 3.61
C ILE A 149 8.39 -13.72 5.11
N ASP A 150 9.43 -13.68 5.93
CA ASP A 150 9.29 -13.89 7.37
C ASP A 150 8.59 -12.70 8.04
N ASP A 151 8.90 -11.46 7.65
CA ASP A 151 8.18 -10.28 8.13
C ASP A 151 6.71 -10.32 7.69
N PHE A 152 6.45 -10.68 6.44
CA PHE A 152 5.08 -10.78 5.92
C PHE A 152 4.24 -11.82 6.68
N LEU A 153 4.83 -12.95 7.07
CA LEU A 153 4.14 -13.95 7.90
C LEU A 153 3.79 -13.40 9.29
N LEU A 154 4.68 -12.61 9.89
CA LEU A 154 4.39 -11.92 11.15
C LEU A 154 3.24 -10.92 10.99
N ASP A 155 3.26 -10.12 9.92
CA ASP A 155 2.24 -9.10 9.63
C ASP A 155 0.88 -9.72 9.24
N LEU A 156 0.85 -10.91 8.64
CA LEU A 156 -0.40 -11.67 8.44
C LEU A 156 -0.99 -12.17 9.76
N ALA A 157 -0.14 -12.58 10.70
CA ALA A 157 -0.54 -13.00 12.04
C ALA A 157 -1.12 -11.82 12.84
N ASP A 158 -0.47 -10.66 12.78
CA ASP A 158 -0.88 -9.43 13.44
C ASP A 158 -0.88 -8.21 12.48
N PRO A 159 -1.94 -8.04 11.67
CA PRO A 159 -2.05 -6.93 10.73
C PRO A 159 -2.52 -5.62 11.38
N GLY A 160 -2.65 -5.58 12.72
CA GLY A 160 -3.22 -4.46 13.47
C GLY A 160 -4.62 -4.05 13.00
N ASP A 161 -4.87 -2.73 12.92
CA ASP A 161 -6.14 -2.14 12.48
C ASP A 161 -6.44 -2.32 10.97
N GLN A 162 -5.62 -3.08 10.24
CA GLN A 162 -5.84 -3.36 8.83
C GLN A 162 -6.78 -4.56 8.57
N ASN A 163 -7.18 -5.28 9.62
CA ASN A 163 -8.21 -6.30 9.59
C ASN A 163 -9.63 -5.72 9.42
N ILE A 164 -10.52 -6.46 8.76
CA ILE A 164 -11.97 -6.32 8.99
C ILE A 164 -12.34 -7.26 10.14
N GLY A 165 -12.62 -6.70 11.32
CA GLY A 165 -13.13 -7.50 12.44
C GLY A 165 -12.67 -7.10 13.84
N THR A 166 -12.21 -5.87 14.09
CA THR A 166 -12.12 -5.36 15.47
C THR A 166 -13.46 -4.79 15.94
N GLU A 167 -14.54 -5.58 15.82
CA GLU A 167 -15.45 -5.67 16.96
C GLU A 167 -14.94 -6.84 17.81
N ASN A 168 -14.13 -6.46 18.79
CA ASN A 168 -13.77 -7.18 20.01
C ASN A 168 -14.61 -8.43 20.34
N PRO A 169 -14.02 -9.64 20.39
CA PRO A 169 -14.66 -10.81 21.00
C PRO A 169 -14.14 -11.10 22.41
N TYR A 170 -14.12 -10.12 23.32
CA TYR A 170 -14.16 -10.31 24.79
C TYR A 170 -14.81 -9.13 25.51
#